data_AF-A0A370QS12-F1
#
_entry.id   AF-A0A370QS12-F1
#
_cell.length_a   1.000
_cell.length_b   1.000
_cell.length_c   1.000
_cell.angle_alpha   90.00
_cell.angle_beta   90.00
_cell.angle_gamma   90.00
#
_symmetry.space_group_name_H-M   'P 1'
#
loop_
_entity.id
_entity.type
_entity.pdbx_description
1 polymer ?
#
loop_
_entity_poly.entity_id
_entity_poly.type
_entity_poly.pdbx_seq_one_letter_code
_entity_poly.pdbx_strand_id
1 'polypeptide(L)'
;MIRKYFIGMLLLLFPLISGAARTIIIDMPAGKNGVVEYRVDGRALSFEQLGDTLNKWLLAEPGKVNESHVAVLTNGKAPLAALYNINGLLLQVGFSHPRFFYTSEGTSKLSEIQINYRPLIMKNELQSELTAK
;
A
#
# COMPACT_ATOMS: atom_id res chain seq x y z
N MET A 1 -46.91 32.11 -11.68
CA MET A 1 -46.42 33.33 -10.97
C MET A 1 -46.00 32.93 -9.57
N ILE A 2 -44.75 33.27 -9.18
CA ILE A 2 -44.26 33.50 -7.79
C ILE A 2 -44.12 32.24 -6.90
N ARG A 3 -43.07 31.98 -6.09
CA ARG A 3 -41.69 32.47 -5.87
C ARG A 3 -41.04 31.48 -4.88
N LYS A 4 -39.73 31.23 -5.04
CA LYS A 4 -38.67 31.10 -4.01
C LYS A 4 -39.05 30.65 -2.58
N TYR A 5 -38.50 29.50 -2.18
CA TYR A 5 -37.87 29.27 -0.87
C TYR A 5 -36.65 28.35 -1.13
N PHE A 6 -35.45 28.87 -1.42
CA PHE A 6 -34.43 29.21 -0.42
C PHE A 6 -34.59 28.47 0.91
N ILE A 7 -34.28 27.18 0.90
CA ILE A 7 -33.82 26.47 2.11
C ILE A 7 -32.32 26.30 1.95
N GLY A 8 -31.62 27.41 2.18
CA GLY A 8 -30.26 27.36 2.67
C GLY A 8 -30.36 27.65 4.16
N MET A 9 -30.12 26.65 5.01
CA MET A 9 -29.50 26.90 6.30
C MET A 9 -29.00 25.60 6.92
N LEU A 10 -27.70 25.61 7.21
CA LEU A 10 -27.10 24.95 8.35
C LEU A 10 -26.94 23.42 8.30
N LEU A 11 -26.21 22.92 7.29
CA LEU A 11 -25.28 21.82 7.61
C LEU A 11 -24.10 22.45 8.34
N LEU A 12 -24.27 22.47 9.66
CA LEU A 12 -23.28 22.79 10.65
C LEU A 12 -21.91 22.27 10.22
N LEU A 13 -20.98 23.21 10.15
CA LEU A 13 -19.57 23.07 10.48
C LEU A 13 -19.37 22.12 11.67
N PHE A 14 -19.43 20.83 11.40
CA PHE A 14 -18.62 19.86 12.08
C PHE A 14 -17.58 19.45 11.05
N PRO A 15 -16.28 19.65 11.31
CA PRO A 15 -15.36 18.76 10.67
C PRO A 15 -15.73 17.40 11.27
N LEU A 16 -16.46 16.57 10.51
CA LEU A 16 -16.39 15.13 10.69
C LEU A 16 -14.93 14.78 10.40
N ILE A 17 -14.05 15.05 11.36
CA ILE A 17 -12.79 14.34 11.54
C ILE A 17 -13.21 12.97 12.08
N SER A 18 -14.00 12.26 11.28
CA SER A 18 -13.99 10.82 11.37
C SER A 18 -12.59 10.46 10.90
N GLY A 19 -11.72 10.09 11.83
CA GLY A 19 -10.45 9.43 11.55
C GLY A 19 -10.76 8.14 10.80
N ALA A 20 -11.03 8.27 9.50
CA ALA A 20 -11.23 7.13 8.64
C ALA A 20 -9.85 6.51 8.48
N ALA A 21 -9.66 5.35 9.11
CA ALA A 21 -8.58 4.44 8.81
C ALA A 21 -8.48 4.30 7.28
N ARG A 22 -7.42 4.84 6.69
CA ARG A 22 -7.24 4.80 5.23
C ARG A 22 -6.77 3.41 4.87
N THR A 23 -7.58 2.68 4.10
CA THR A 23 -7.12 1.43 3.49
C THR A 23 -6.45 1.77 2.17
N ILE A 24 -5.16 1.43 2.06
CA ILE A 24 -4.38 1.54 0.84
C ILE A 24 -4.39 0.19 0.15
N ILE A 25 -4.86 0.15 -1.10
CA ILE A 25 -4.86 -1.06 -1.91
C ILE A 25 -3.75 -0.93 -2.95
N ILE A 26 -2.82 -1.88 -2.94
CA ILE A 26 -1.74 -1.97 -3.92
C ILE A 26 -1.98 -3.20 -4.77
N ASP A 27 -2.29 -3.02 -6.05
CA ASP A 27 -2.38 -4.11 -7.00
C ASP A 27 -1.00 -4.44 -7.58
N MET A 28 -0.68 -5.72 -7.61
CA MET A 28 0.51 -6.28 -8.27
C MET A 28 0.04 -7.22 -9.39
N PRO A 29 -0.43 -6.68 -10.52
CA PRO A 29 -0.85 -7.51 -11.65
C PRO A 29 0.33 -8.31 -12.21
N ALA A 30 -0.02 -9.38 -12.94
CA ALA A 30 0.97 -10.17 -13.67
C ALA A 30 1.71 -9.25 -14.65
N GLY A 31 2.99 -9.03 -14.38
CA GLY A 31 3.87 -8.29 -15.26
C GLY A 31 3.97 -8.89 -16.65
N LYS A 32 3.91 -8.07 -17.70
CA LYS A 32 4.39 -8.51 -19.02
C LYS A 32 5.92 -8.61 -18.95
N ASN A 33 6.49 -9.69 -19.48
CA ASN A 33 7.95 -9.90 -19.56
C ASN A 33 8.69 -9.92 -18.21
N GLY A 34 8.03 -10.37 -17.13
CA GLY A 34 8.66 -10.49 -15.81
C GLY A 34 8.86 -9.17 -15.06
N VAL A 35 8.42 -8.05 -15.64
CA VAL A 35 8.44 -6.73 -14.97
C VAL A 35 7.23 -6.60 -14.07
N VAL A 36 7.44 -6.61 -12.76
CA VAL A 36 6.37 -6.40 -11.78
C VAL A 36 5.91 -4.95 -11.84
N GLU A 37 4.62 -4.77 -12.12
CA GLU A 37 3.96 -3.47 -12.11
C GLU A 37 3.26 -3.32 -10.75
N TYR A 38 3.36 -2.14 -10.14
CA TYR A 38 2.62 -1.82 -8.92
C TYR A 38 1.56 -0.79 -9.30
N ARG A 39 0.32 -0.98 -8.87
CA ARG A 39 -0.73 0.01 -9.05
C ARG A 39 -1.32 0.43 -7.74
N VAL A 40 -1.54 1.72 -7.58
CA VAL A 40 -2.23 2.29 -6.43
C VAL A 40 -3.25 3.29 -6.93
N ASP A 41 -4.49 3.18 -6.46
CA ASP A 41 -5.63 3.98 -6.94
C ASP A 41 -5.76 3.94 -8.49
N GLY A 42 -5.45 2.78 -9.09
CA GLY A 42 -5.49 2.56 -10.54
C GLY A 42 -4.32 3.13 -11.35
N ARG A 43 -3.33 3.77 -10.70
CA ARG A 43 -2.14 4.32 -11.37
C ARG A 43 -0.96 3.38 -11.29
N ALA A 44 -0.37 3.06 -12.43
CA ALA A 44 0.88 2.30 -12.52
C ALA A 44 2.07 3.12 -12.00
N LEU A 45 2.83 2.55 -11.08
CA LEU A 45 4.01 3.14 -10.45
C LEU A 45 5.19 2.18 -10.57
N SER A 46 6.38 2.73 -10.77
CA SER A 46 7.62 2.00 -10.50
C SER A 46 7.76 1.74 -9.00
N PHE A 47 8.67 0.83 -8.62
CA PHE A 47 8.92 0.54 -7.20
C PHE A 47 9.40 1.77 -6.42
N GLU A 48 10.23 2.61 -7.03
CA GLU A 48 10.70 3.87 -6.44
C GLU A 48 9.56 4.88 -6.28
N GLN A 49 8.74 5.07 -7.32
CA GLN A 49 7.57 5.95 -7.29
C GLN A 49 6.53 5.50 -6.26
N LEU A 50 6.38 4.18 -6.08
CA LEU A 50 5.53 3.61 -5.04
C LEU A 50 6.05 4.03 -3.65
N GLY A 51 7.35 3.87 -3.39
CA GLY A 51 7.97 4.29 -2.13
C GLY A 51 7.76 5.77 -1.83
N ASP A 52 8.01 6.64 -2.80
CA ASP A 52 7.79 8.08 -2.67
C ASP A 52 6.32 8.44 -2.40
N THR A 53 5.40 7.77 -3.09
CA THR A 53 3.96 8.00 -2.93
C THR A 53 3.49 7.58 -1.54
N LEU A 54 3.91 6.40 -1.09
CA LEU A 54 3.62 5.87 0.24
C LEU A 54 4.18 6.77 1.35
N ASN A 55 5.42 7.23 1.20
CA ASN A 55 6.06 8.14 2.15
C ASN A 55 5.33 9.49 2.22
N LYS A 56 4.94 10.07 1.08
CA LYS A 56 4.15 11.31 1.04
C LYS A 56 2.81 11.16 1.75
N TRP A 57 2.13 10.02 1.62
CA TRP A 57 0.88 9.78 2.33
C TRP A 57 1.06 9.65 3.83
N LEU A 58 2.11 8.96 4.25
CA LEU A 58 2.44 8.83 5.65
C LEU A 58 2.77 10.20 6.28
N LEU A 59 3.53 11.04 5.58
CA LEU A 59 3.86 12.40 6.01
C LEU A 59 2.67 13.36 5.99
N ALA A 60 1.66 13.13 5.15
CA ALA A 60 0.44 13.93 5.13
C ALA A 60 -0.46 13.66 6.36
N GLU A 61 -0.36 12.48 6.97
CA GLU A 61 -1.16 12.07 8.13
C GLU A 61 -0.29 11.40 9.20
N PRO A 62 0.68 12.12 9.80
CA PRO A 62 1.72 11.54 10.66
C PRO A 62 1.19 10.91 11.96
N GLY A 63 -0.04 11.25 12.38
CA GLY A 63 -0.71 10.62 13.52
C GLY A 63 -1.49 9.33 13.20
N LYS A 64 -1.67 9.00 11.92
CA LYS A 64 -2.50 7.87 11.46
C LYS A 64 -1.73 6.70 10.86
N VAL A 65 -0.42 6.67 11.08
CA VAL A 65 0.45 5.58 10.59
C VAL A 65 -0.04 4.21 11.07
N ASN A 66 -0.52 4.14 12.31
CA ASN A 66 -1.07 2.92 12.91
C ASN A 66 -2.55 2.66 12.55
N GLU A 67 -3.22 3.63 11.93
CA GLU A 67 -4.61 3.50 11.47
C GLU A 67 -4.69 3.19 9.97
N SER A 68 -3.58 3.30 9.26
CA SER A 68 -3.52 3.03 7.82
C SER A 68 -3.28 1.55 7.58
N HIS A 69 -4.25 0.88 6.96
CA HIS A 69 -4.15 -0.53 6.60
C HIS A 69 -3.69 -0.67 5.16
N VAL A 70 -2.71 -1.53 4.90
CA VAL A 70 -2.26 -1.82 3.54
C VAL A 70 -2.69 -3.23 3.15
N ALA A 71 -3.40 -3.32 2.02
CA ALA A 71 -3.75 -4.56 1.38
C ALA A 71 -3.00 -4.67 0.05
N VAL A 72 -2.19 -5.70 -0.11
CA VAL A 72 -1.48 -6.00 -1.37
C VAL A 72 -2.25 -7.10 -2.09
N LEU A 73 -2.75 -6.81 -3.29
CA LEU A 73 -3.45 -7.77 -4.14
C LEU A 73 -2.50 -8.32 -5.19
N THR A 74 -2.28 -9.63 -5.19
CA THR A 74 -1.39 -10.32 -6.14
C THR A 74 -2.10 -11.49 -6.80
N ASN A 75 -1.55 -11.98 -7.91
CA ASN A 75 -1.97 -13.22 -8.56
C ASN A 75 -0.83 -14.26 -8.63
N GLY A 76 -1.13 -15.43 -9.20
CA GLY A 76 -0.23 -16.59 -9.38
C GLY A 76 1.11 -16.33 -10.04
N LYS A 77 1.29 -15.15 -10.63
CA LYS A 77 2.43 -14.84 -11.52
C LYS A 77 3.41 -13.85 -10.89
N ALA A 78 3.09 -13.26 -9.74
CA ALA A 78 4.04 -12.40 -9.06
C ALA A 78 5.19 -13.22 -8.46
N PRO A 79 6.46 -12.86 -8.73
CA PRO A 79 7.59 -13.58 -8.14
C PRO A 79 7.63 -13.33 -6.63
N LEU A 80 7.97 -14.37 -5.87
CA LEU A 80 8.09 -14.31 -4.41
C LEU A 80 9.04 -13.18 -3.94
N ALA A 81 10.11 -12.91 -4.69
CA ALA A 81 11.03 -11.80 -4.41
C ALA A 81 10.32 -10.44 -4.41
N ALA A 82 9.36 -10.21 -5.31
CA ALA A 82 8.61 -8.95 -5.34
C ALA A 82 7.69 -8.78 -4.13
N LEU A 83 7.11 -9.90 -3.63
CA LEU A 83 6.31 -9.89 -2.40
C LEU A 83 7.16 -9.55 -1.17
N TYR A 84 8.39 -10.07 -1.09
CA TYR A 84 9.32 -9.68 -0.03
C TYR A 84 9.76 -8.22 -0.16
N ASN A 85 10.04 -7.74 -1.38
CA ASN A 85 10.47 -6.36 -1.61
C ASN A 85 9.39 -5.36 -1.21
N ILE A 86 8.14 -5.57 -1.60
CA ILE A 86 7.05 -4.68 -1.21
C ILE A 86 6.77 -4.76 0.30
N ASN A 87 6.86 -5.94 0.92
CA ASN A 87 6.72 -6.05 2.38
C ASN A 87 7.80 -5.23 3.10
N GLY A 88 9.06 -5.35 2.66
CA GLY A 88 10.18 -4.58 3.19
C GLY A 88 9.98 -3.08 3.02
N LEU A 89 9.55 -2.64 1.83
CA LEU A 89 9.25 -1.22 1.56
C LEU A 89 8.16 -0.68 2.49
N LEU A 90 7.06 -1.41 2.66
CA LEU A 90 5.94 -0.98 3.51
C LEU A 90 6.37 -0.82 4.97
N LEU A 91 7.14 -1.77 5.49
CA LEU A 91 7.70 -1.70 6.84
C LEU A 91 8.73 -0.57 6.97
N GLN A 92 9.58 -0.36 5.97
CA GLN A 92 10.56 0.74 5.95
C GLN A 92 9.88 2.12 5.94
N VAL A 93 8.77 2.27 5.22
CA VAL A 93 7.97 3.50 5.20
C VAL A 93 7.24 3.71 6.54
N GLY A 94 7.01 2.65 7.32
CA GLY A 94 6.44 2.71 8.66
C GLY A 94 5.02 2.14 8.76
N PHE A 95 4.50 1.50 7.71
CA PHE A 95 3.21 0.78 7.81
C PHE A 95 3.37 -0.44 8.71
N SER A 96 2.44 -0.61 9.66
CA SER A 96 2.40 -1.78 10.52
C SER A 96 1.44 -2.83 9.94
N HIS A 97 1.83 -4.10 9.95
CA HIS A 97 0.99 -5.25 9.59
C HIS A 97 0.35 -5.21 8.17
N PRO A 98 1.16 -5.06 7.09
CA PRO A 98 0.62 -5.18 5.73
C PRO A 98 0.02 -6.57 5.49
N ARG A 99 -1.18 -6.61 4.90
CA ARG A 99 -1.90 -7.84 4.58
C ARG A 99 -1.76 -8.15 3.10
N PHE A 100 -1.49 -9.40 2.77
CA PHE A 100 -1.30 -9.84 1.40
C PHE A 100 -2.45 -10.76 1.01
N PHE A 101 -3.07 -10.49 -0.13
CA PHE A 101 -4.15 -11.28 -0.67
C PHE A 101 -3.80 -11.76 -2.07
N TYR A 102 -4.12 -13.02 -2.30
CA TYR A 102 -3.88 -13.72 -3.53
C TYR A 102 -5.21 -14.03 -4.21
N THR A 103 -5.29 -13.78 -5.52
CA THR A 103 -6.37 -14.27 -6.37
C THR A 103 -5.86 -15.22 -7.44
N SER A 104 -6.57 -16.32 -7.65
CA SER A 104 -6.31 -17.24 -8.77
C SER A 104 -7.03 -16.76 -10.02
N GLU A 105 -6.40 -16.91 -11.18
CA GLU A 105 -7.04 -16.62 -12.47
C GLU A 105 -8.37 -17.37 -12.60
N GLY A 106 -9.42 -16.68 -13.04
CA GLY A 106 -10.76 -17.24 -13.20
C GLY A 106 -11.59 -17.32 -11.91
N THR A 107 -11.12 -16.77 -10.78
CA THR A 107 -11.86 -16.78 -9.51
C THR A 107 -12.03 -15.37 -8.94
N SER A 108 -13.14 -15.12 -8.24
CA SER A 108 -13.35 -13.90 -7.44
C SER A 108 -12.93 -14.07 -5.97
N LYS A 109 -12.33 -15.20 -5.61
CA LYS A 109 -11.94 -15.51 -4.24
C LYS A 109 -10.56 -14.92 -3.94
N LEU A 110 -10.47 -14.21 -2.81
CA LEU A 110 -9.22 -13.74 -2.23
C LEU A 110 -8.80 -14.67 -1.11
N SER A 111 -7.57 -15.17 -1.19
CA SER A 111 -6.91 -15.93 -0.13
C SER A 111 -5.86 -15.07 0.51
N GLU A 112 -5.91 -14.87 1.82
CA GLU A 112 -4.83 -14.18 2.53
C GLU A 112 -3.57 -15.07 2.57
N ILE A 113 -2.42 -14.48 2.22
CA ILE A 113 -1.12 -15.12 2.32
C ILE A 113 -0.30 -14.39 3.37
N GLN A 114 0.49 -15.13 4.15
CA GLN A 114 1.39 -14.53 5.12
C GLN A 114 2.79 -14.45 4.53
N ILE A 115 3.32 -13.23 4.46
CA ILE A 115 4.69 -12.97 4.04
C ILE A 115 5.52 -12.72 5.28
N ASN A 116 6.33 -13.71 5.67
CA ASN A 116 7.27 -13.54 6.77
C ASN A 116 8.27 -12.44 6.43
N TYR A 117 8.54 -11.56 7.39
CA TYR A 117 9.58 -10.55 7.24
C TYR A 117 10.93 -11.22 7.00
N ARG A 118 11.56 -10.88 5.87
CA ARG A 118 12.97 -11.13 5.63
C ARG A 118 13.61 -9.76 5.36
N PRO A 119 14.53 -9.30 6.22
CA PRO A 119 15.24 -8.06 5.93
C PRO A 119 15.95 -8.22 4.59
N LEU A 120 15.71 -7.26 3.70
CA LEU A 120 16.51 -7.08 2.48
C LEU A 120 17.86 -6.56 2.92
N ILE A 121 18.82 -7.47 3.13
CA ILE A 121 20.21 -7.08 3.35
C ILE A 121 20.83 -6.89 1.96
N MET A 122 21.21 -5.67 1.63
CA MET A 122 21.97 -5.43 0.40
C MET A 122 23.29 -6.18 0.48
N LYS A 123 23.79 -6.74 -0.63
CA LYS A 123 25.07 -7.48 -0.66
C LYS A 123 26.20 -6.68 0.01
N ASN A 124 26.18 -5.37 -0.20
CA ASN A 124 27.14 -4.40 0.30
C ASN A 124 27.09 -4.31 1.84
N GLU A 125 25.89 -4.29 2.42
CA GLU A 125 25.64 -4.22 3.86
C GLU A 125 26.04 -5.53 4.53
N LEU A 126 25.69 -6.68 3.93
CA LEU A 126 26.11 -8.00 4.41
C LEU A 126 27.64 -8.11 4.44
N GLN A 127 28.31 -7.58 3.43
CA GLN A 127 29.76 -7.65 3.30
C GLN A 127 30.47 -6.76 4.34
N SER A 128 29.90 -5.59 4.65
CA SER A 128 30.35 -4.73 5.75
C SER A 128 30.11 -5.35 7.12
N GLU A 129 28.97 -5.99 7.36
CA GLU A 129 28.69 -6.69 8.62
C GLU A 129 29.60 -7.90 8.86
N LEU A 130 29.93 -8.64 7.80
CA LEU A 130 30.82 -9.81 7.87
C LEU A 130 32.30 -9.44 8.04
N THR A 131 32.71 -8.24 7.61
CA THR A 131 34.10 -7.75 7.77
C THR A 131 34.32 -6.92 9.02
N ALA A 132 33.25 -6.45 9.67
CA ALA A 132 33.31 -5.78 10.97
C ALA A 132 33.36 -6.74 12.18
N LYS A 133 33.38 -8.06 11.93
CA LYS A 133 33.51 -9.14 12.93
C LYS A 133 34.86 -9.82 12.83
#